data_AF-A0AB39DX12-F1
#
_entry.id   AF-A0AB39DX12-F1
#
_cell.length_a   1.000
_cell.length_b   1.000
_cell.length_c   1.000
_cell.angle_alpha   90.00
_cell.angle_beta   90.00
_cell.angle_gamma   90.00
#
_symmetry.space_group_name_H-M   'P 1'
#
loop_
_entity.id
_entity.type
_entity.pdbx_description
1 polymer ?
#
loop_
_entity_poly.entity_id
_entity_poly.type
_entity_poly.pdbx_seq_one_letter_code
_entity_poly.pdbx_strand_id
1 'polypeptide(L)'
;MQGYWIKFTDGSRGYCEGQSAFDAVQIAEHLTGKAVDAGPNKYKPELETLPYPAQPIIWQFKHPVTGEMPPFCYAPNQCCGRTSCPQRRSCTE
;
A
#
# COMPACT_ATOMS: atom_id res chain seq x y z
N MET A 1 -8.88 -9.42 -1.10
CA MET A 1 -8.02 -8.40 -0.45
C MET A 1 -7.66 -7.37 -1.50
N GLN A 2 -7.61 -6.11 -1.12
CA GLN A 2 -7.24 -5.01 -2.00
C GLN A 2 -5.99 -4.33 -1.44
N GLY A 3 -5.11 -3.90 -2.34
CA GLY A 3 -3.92 -3.14 -2.01
C GLY A 3 -4.24 -1.66 -1.83
N TYR A 4 -3.82 -1.08 -0.72
CA TYR A 4 -3.97 0.33 -0.41
C TYR A 4 -2.62 0.99 -0.27
N TRP A 5 -2.50 2.20 -0.81
CA TRP A 5 -1.35 3.07 -0.62
C TRP A 5 -1.64 4.01 0.55
N ILE A 6 -0.98 3.71 1.67
CA ILE A 6 -1.19 4.38 2.94
C ILE A 6 -0.17 5.49 3.09
N LYS A 7 -0.66 6.69 3.38
CA LYS A 7 0.16 7.85 3.75
C LYS A 7 0.06 8.07 5.25
N PHE A 8 1.19 8.17 5.92
CA PHE A 8 1.25 8.48 7.34
C PHE A 8 1.36 10.00 7.57
N THR A 9 1.00 10.45 8.77
CA THR A 9 1.13 11.86 9.18
C THR A 9 2.57 12.36 9.16
N ASP A 10 3.53 11.45 9.37
CA ASP A 10 4.98 11.66 9.29
C ASP A 10 5.50 11.89 7.84
N GLY A 11 4.60 11.80 6.85
CA GLY A 11 4.95 11.93 5.43
C GLY A 11 5.49 10.64 4.79
N SER A 12 5.83 9.62 5.59
CA SER A 12 6.13 8.28 5.08
C SER A 12 4.89 7.67 4.40
N ARG A 13 5.13 6.79 3.43
CA ARG A 13 4.09 6.09 2.68
C ARG A 13 4.44 4.63 2.54
N GLY A 14 3.44 3.76 2.41
CA GLY A 14 3.66 2.35 2.17
C GLY A 14 2.42 1.60 1.68
N TYR A 15 2.64 0.40 1.17
CA TYR A 15 1.60 -0.49 0.68
C TYR A 15 1.08 -1.39 1.80
N CYS A 16 -0.23 -1.48 1.93
CA CYS A 16 -0.88 -2.36 2.89
C CYS A 16 -2.07 -3.08 2.22
N GLU A 17 -2.12 -4.39 2.36
CA GLU A 17 -3.29 -5.16 1.96
C GLU A 17 -4.32 -5.21 3.07
N GLY A 18 -5.59 -5.00 2.71
CA GLY A 18 -6.71 -5.11 3.63
C GLY A 18 -7.94 -5.67 2.95
N GLN A 19 -8.94 -6.07 3.72
CA GLN A 19 -10.28 -6.36 3.20
C GLN A 19 -11.03 -5.08 2.83
N SER A 20 -10.72 -3.97 3.51
CA SER A 20 -11.29 -2.65 3.27
C SER A 20 -10.26 -1.57 3.59
N ALA A 21 -10.52 -0.33 3.17
CA ALA A 21 -9.65 0.79 3.50
C ALA A 21 -9.51 1.00 5.02
N PHE A 22 -10.59 0.77 5.79
CA PHE A 22 -10.56 0.86 7.25
C PHE A 22 -9.70 -0.22 7.91
N ASP A 23 -9.81 -1.46 7.41
CA ASP A 23 -8.97 -2.58 7.84
C ASP A 23 -7.49 -2.31 7.56
N ALA A 24 -7.18 -1.81 6.36
CA ALA A 24 -5.82 -1.43 5.99
C ALA A 24 -5.24 -0.32 6.89
N VAL A 25 -6.03 0.69 7.27
CA VAL A 25 -5.63 1.71 8.26
C VAL A 25 -5.30 1.06 9.59
N GLN A 26 -6.18 0.21 10.13
CA GLN A 26 -5.95 -0.42 11.43
C GLN A 26 -4.70 -1.29 11.44
N ILE A 27 -4.49 -2.10 10.38
CA ILE A 27 -3.30 -2.93 10.23
C ILE A 27 -2.04 -2.05 10.20
N ALA A 28 -2.06 -0.97 9.42
CA ALA A 28 -0.91 -0.08 9.30
C ALA A 28 -0.61 0.65 10.61
N GLU A 29 -1.62 1.19 11.30
CA GLU A 29 -1.45 1.84 12.61
C GLU A 29 -0.93 0.85 13.66
N HIS A 30 -1.44 -0.39 13.66
CA HIS A 30 -1.03 -1.43 14.60
C HIS A 30 0.42 -1.88 14.38
N LEU A 31 0.82 -2.10 13.13
CA LEU A 31 2.17 -2.60 12.80
C LEU A 31 3.24 -1.52 12.87
N THR A 32 2.93 -0.29 12.45
CA THR A 32 3.91 0.80 12.40
C THR A 32 3.91 1.67 13.65
N GLY A 33 2.84 1.63 14.45
CA GLY A 33 2.63 2.54 15.58
C GLY A 33 2.45 4.01 15.15
N LYS A 34 2.30 4.28 13.85
CA LYS A 34 2.14 5.62 13.29
C LYS A 34 0.69 5.89 12.91
N ALA A 35 0.24 7.12 13.10
CA ALA A 35 -1.08 7.56 12.66
C ALA A 35 -1.14 7.68 11.13
N VAL A 36 -2.22 7.17 10.55
CA VAL A 36 -2.46 7.24 9.10
C VAL A 36 -3.22 8.52 8.75
N ASP A 37 -2.78 9.20 7.69
CA ASP A 37 -3.48 10.31 7.06
C ASP A 37 -4.62 9.77 6.19
N ALA A 38 -5.73 9.43 6.83
CA ALA A 38 -6.86 8.70 6.23
C ALA A 38 -8.01 9.62 5.74
N GLY A 39 -7.77 10.94 5.68
CA GLY A 39 -8.79 11.94 5.32
C GLY A 39 -9.72 12.34 6.48
N PRO A 40 -10.75 13.16 6.20
CA PRO A 40 -11.59 13.78 7.24
C PRO A 40 -12.54 12.80 7.94
N ASN A 41 -12.80 11.62 7.37
CA ASN A 41 -13.74 10.64 7.90
C ASN A 41 -13.07 9.31 8.25
N LYS A 42 -12.88 9.07 9.54
CA LYS A 42 -12.23 7.85 10.07
C LYS A 42 -12.95 6.56 9.69
N TYR A 43 -14.26 6.59 9.46
CA TYR A 43 -15.07 5.41 9.13
C TYR A 43 -15.15 5.11 7.62
N LYS A 44 -14.76 6.08 6.78
CA LYS A 44 -14.62 5.93 5.33
C LYS A 44 -13.30 6.57 4.91
N PRO A 45 -12.16 5.92 5.23
CA PRO A 45 -10.88 6.47 4.85
C PRO A 45 -10.73 6.48 3.33
N GLU A 46 -10.39 7.64 2.78
CA GLU A 46 -10.14 7.84 1.35
C GLU A 46 -8.68 7.53 1.06
N LEU A 47 -8.38 6.25 0.87
CA LEU A 47 -7.04 5.78 0.51
C LEU A 47 -6.93 5.55 -1.00
N GLU A 48 -5.74 5.84 -1.53
CA GLU A 48 -5.38 5.45 -2.89
C GLU A 48 -5.29 3.91 -2.98
N THR A 49 -5.83 3.33 -4.05
CA THR A 49 -5.76 1.87 -4.27
C THR A 49 -4.71 1.54 -5.31
N LEU A 50 -4.00 0.45 -5.08
CA LEU A 50 -2.98 -0.08 -5.98
C LEU A 50 -3.36 -1.50 -6.41
N PRO A 51 -3.39 -1.79 -7.73
CA PRO A 51 -3.67 -3.14 -8.21
C PRO A 51 -2.49 -4.11 -8.05
N TYR A 52 -1.34 -3.62 -7.60
CA TYR A 52 -0.11 -4.39 -7.41
C TYR A 52 0.60 -3.99 -6.11
N PRO A 53 1.36 -4.91 -5.48
CA PRO A 53 2.21 -4.60 -4.34
C PRO A 53 3.36 -3.68 -4.75
N ALA A 54 3.65 -2.68 -3.90
CA ALA A 54 4.70 -1.70 -4.14
C ALA A 54 5.49 -1.37 -2.87
N GLN A 55 6.76 -0.96 -3.03
CA GLN A 55 7.63 -0.69 -1.87
C GLN A 55 7.55 0.75 -1.34
N PRO A 56 7.55 0.96 -0.01
CA PRO A 56 7.72 -0.05 1.04
C PRO A 56 6.41 -0.77 1.38
N ILE A 57 6.48 -2.08 1.62
CA ILE A 57 5.34 -2.90 2.04
C ILE A 57 5.24 -2.86 3.57
N ILE A 58 4.11 -2.39 4.10
CA ILE A 58 3.78 -2.42 5.52
C ILE A 58 3.24 -3.81 5.88
N TRP A 59 2.30 -4.29 5.08
CA TRP A 59 1.64 -5.58 5.27
C TRP A 59 1.17 -6.16 3.95
N GLN A 60 1.37 -7.46 3.79
CA GLN A 60 0.90 -8.22 2.65
C GLN A 60 0.47 -9.61 3.12
N PHE A 61 -0.58 -10.14 2.51
CA PHE A 61 -1.01 -11.49 2.81
C PHE A 61 -0.01 -12.51 2.24
N LYS A 62 0.53 -13.34 3.12
CA LYS A 62 1.40 -14.46 2.75
C LYS A 62 0.54 -15.68 2.40
N HIS A 63 0.44 -15.99 1.12
CA HIS A 63 -0.31 -17.14 0.67
C HIS A 63 0.44 -18.45 1.02
N PRO A 64 -0.22 -19.49 1.57
CA PRO A 64 0.46 -20.69 2.06
C PRO A 64 1.16 -21.52 0.98
N VAL A 65 0.76 -21.39 -0.29
CA VAL A 65 1.34 -22.16 -1.41
C VAL A 65 2.35 -21.35 -2.21
N THR A 66 2.07 -20.07 -2.45
CA THR A 66 2.86 -19.20 -3.36
C THR A 66 3.75 -18.21 -2.61
N GLY A 67 3.65 -18.15 -1.27
CA GLY A 67 4.42 -17.23 -0.45
C GLY A 67 3.95 -15.78 -0.57
N GLU A 68 4.89 -14.87 -0.31
CA GLU A 68 4.70 -13.42 -0.42
C GLU A 68 4.90 -13.00 -1.88
N MET A 69 3.91 -12.30 -2.46
CA MET A 69 4.01 -11.86 -3.84
C MET A 69 4.98 -10.68 -3.91
N PRO A 70 6.06 -10.77 -4.71
CA PRO A 70 7.10 -9.74 -4.71
C PRO A 70 6.53 -8.37 -5.14
N PRO A 71 7.08 -7.25 -4.61
CA PRO A 71 6.68 -5.93 -5.05
C PRO A 71 6.98 -5.77 -6.55
N PHE A 72 5.98 -5.32 -7.29
CA PHE A 72 6.11 -5.06 -8.72
C PHE A 72 6.80 -3.72 -8.98
N CYS A 73 6.57 -2.74 -8.10
CA CYS A 73 7.09 -1.38 -8.25
C CYS A 73 7.94 -0.97 -7.04
N TYR A 74 9.17 -0.50 -7.31
CA TYR A 74 10.10 0.06 -6.32
C TYR A 74 9.96 1.59 -6.18
N ALA A 75 9.20 2.24 -7.08
CA ALA A 75 8.91 3.67 -7.06
C ALA A 75 7.39 3.99 -7.09
N PRO A 76 6.59 3.50 -6.12
CA PRO A 76 5.14 3.69 -6.12
C PRO A 76 4.68 5.15 -6.11
N ASN A 77 5.45 6.06 -5.52
CA ASN A 77 5.10 7.49 -5.55
C ASN A 77 4.95 8.05 -6.98
N GLN A 78 5.61 7.43 -7.97
CA GLN A 78 5.52 7.83 -9.39
C GLN A 78 4.51 7.00 -10.19
N CYS A 79 4.08 5.85 -9.65
CA CYS A 79 3.21 4.88 -10.33
C CYS A 79 1.80 4.78 -9.72
N CYS A 80 1.58 5.41 -8.56
CA CYS A 80 0.30 5.42 -7.86
C CYS A 80 -0.82 5.98 -8.73
N GLY A 81 -1.97 5.29 -8.74
CA GLY A 81 -3.13 5.64 -9.56
C GLY A 81 -3.02 5.31 -11.06
N ARG A 82 -1.93 4.66 -11.51
CA ARG A 82 -1.76 4.24 -12.92
C ARG A 82 -1.85 2.72 -13.05
N THR A 83 -2.52 2.28 -14.11
CA THR A 83 -2.61 0.86 -14.49
C THR A 83 -1.30 0.31 -15.06
N SER A 84 -0.35 1.17 -15.43
CA SER A 84 0.97 0.81 -15.96
C SER A 84 2.07 1.71 -15.38
N CYS A 85 3.26 1.12 -15.19
CA CYS A 85 4.45 1.87 -14.79
C CYS A 85 4.87 2.83 -15.92
N PRO A 86 5.07 4.13 -15.66
CA PRO A 86 5.52 5.08 -16.68
C PRO A 86 7.00 4.90 -17.07
N GLN A 87 7.77 4.14 -16.31
CA GLN A 87 9.16 3.86 -16.64
C GLN A 87 9.25 2.85 -17.79
N ARG A 88 10.12 3.13 -18.77
CA ARG A 88 10.43 2.23 -19.89
C ARG A 88 11.31 1.03 -19.50
N ARG A 89 11.76 0.95 -18.25
CA ARG A 89 12.63 -0.12 -17.73
C ARG A 89 11.96 -0.81 -16.55
N SER A 90 12.22 -2.10 -16.40
CA SER A 90 11.78 -2.88 -15.23
C SER A 90 12.34 -2.22 -13.96
N CYS A 91 11.54 -2.11 -12.91
CA CYS A 91 11.95 -1.48 -11.65
C CYS A 91 12.92 -2.36 -10.83
N THR A 92 13.63 -3.30 -11.46
CA THR A 92 14.43 -4.37 -10.84
C THR A 92 15.91 -4.01 -10.62
N GLU A 93 16.28 -2.72 -10.60
CA GLU A 93 17.64 -2.26 -10.30
C GLU A 93 17.71 -1.56 -8.95
#